data_AF-A0A6L8QCP2-F1
#
_entry.id   AF-A0A6L8QCP2-F1
#
_cell.length_a   1.000
_cell.length_b   1.000
_cell.length_c   1.000
_cell.angle_alpha   90.00
_cell.angle_beta   90.00
_cell.angle_gamma   90.00
#
_symmetry.space_group_name_H-M   'P 1'
#
loop_
_entity.id
_entity.type
_entity.pdbx_description
1 polymer ?
#
loop_
_entity_poly.entity_id
_entity_poly.type
_entity_poly.pdbx_seq_one_letter_code
_entity_poly.pdbx_strand_id
1 'polypeptide(L)'
;MMSVEQIITEENKYIFQVIVVLFVALVANIFQKKVFKSLAEKAKRTSNKWDDAFLISVPNPLSIIIWVTGITFAGEIIQKATEAIILDALAPLRDAIIIASLAWFFVLIIQKIETGYLASGKDIDPTTLDALSKLARISVIIIASLVILQTLGFSISGVLAFGGVGGIAIGFAAKDLLSNFFGGLFIYMDRPFAVGDWIRSPDRELEGVVEKIGW
;
A
#
# COMPACT_ATOMS: atom_id res chain seq x y z
N MET A 1 -50.50 10.52 -22.71
CA MET A 1 -49.42 9.72 -22.10
C MET A 1 -48.23 9.78 -23.04
N MET A 2 -47.19 10.56 -22.69
CA MET A 2 -45.91 10.50 -23.40
C MET A 2 -45.29 9.13 -23.09
N SER A 3 -45.08 8.33 -24.12
CA SER A 3 -44.40 7.04 -24.00
C SER A 3 -42.97 7.26 -23.56
N VAL A 4 -42.49 6.43 -22.63
CA VAL A 4 -41.12 6.43 -22.09
C VAL A 4 -40.06 6.41 -23.22
N GLU A 5 -40.42 5.88 -24.40
CA GLU A 5 -39.60 5.87 -25.61
C GLU A 5 -39.32 7.26 -26.21
N GLN A 6 -40.19 8.26 -26.04
CA GLN A 6 -39.97 9.62 -26.57
C GLN A 6 -39.00 10.47 -25.72
N ILE A 7 -38.72 10.08 -24.48
CA ILE A 7 -37.71 10.74 -23.63
C ILE A 7 -36.28 10.26 -24.01
N ILE A 8 -36.18 9.13 -24.72
CA ILE A 8 -34.95 8.54 -25.26
C ILE A 8 -34.75 9.00 -26.71
N THR A 9 -34.83 10.30 -26.97
CA THR A 9 -34.22 10.87 -28.18
C THR A 9 -32.70 10.85 -28.03
N GLU A 10 -31.98 10.63 -29.14
CA GLU A 10 -30.51 10.52 -29.21
C GLU A 10 -29.75 11.62 -28.44
N GLU A 11 -30.37 12.80 -28.26
CA GLU A 11 -29.85 13.95 -27.53
C GLU A 11 -29.76 13.75 -25.99
N ASN A 12 -30.51 12.82 -25.39
CA ASN A 12 -30.49 12.55 -23.92
C ASN A 12 -29.74 11.27 -23.53
N LYS A 13 -29.21 10.53 -24.51
CA LYS A 13 -28.59 9.22 -24.30
C LYS A 13 -27.36 9.28 -23.38
N TYR A 14 -26.55 10.33 -23.50
CA TYR A 14 -25.37 10.52 -22.66
C TYR A 14 -25.75 10.82 -21.19
N ILE A 15 -26.83 11.56 -20.95
CA ILE A 15 -27.34 11.85 -19.59
C ILE A 15 -27.73 10.54 -18.90
N PHE A 16 -28.47 9.69 -19.61
CA PHE A 16 -28.84 8.37 -19.09
C PHE A 16 -27.61 7.51 -18.78
N GLN A 17 -26.62 7.46 -19.68
CA GLN A 17 -25.37 6.72 -19.47
C GLN A 17 -24.60 7.22 -18.23
N VAL A 18 -24.49 8.54 -18.05
CA VAL A 18 -23.85 9.15 -16.86
C VAL A 18 -24.57 8.73 -15.58
N ILE A 19 -25.91 8.80 -15.56
CA ILE A 19 -26.71 8.38 -14.40
C ILE A 19 -26.46 6.90 -14.08
N VAL A 20 -26.44 6.04 -15.10
CA VAL A 20 -26.17 4.61 -14.93
C VAL A 20 -24.77 4.38 -14.35
N VAL A 21 -23.74 5.07 -14.85
CA VAL A 21 -22.35 4.94 -14.35
C VAL A 21 -22.25 5.37 -12.89
N LEU A 22 -22.84 6.52 -12.53
CA LEU A 22 -22.83 7.00 -11.14
C LEU A 22 -23.63 6.08 -10.22
N PHE A 23 -24.74 5.50 -10.72
CA PHE A 23 -25.51 4.50 -9.99
C PHE A 23 -24.70 3.23 -9.75
N VAL A 24 -23.99 2.73 -10.77
CA VAL A 24 -23.09 1.57 -10.63
C VAL A 24 -21.97 1.87 -9.64
N ALA A 25 -21.34 3.05 -9.69
CA ALA A 25 -20.31 3.45 -8.73
C ALA A 25 -20.86 3.51 -7.30
N LEU A 26 -22.05 4.07 -7.11
CA LEU A 26 -22.73 4.10 -5.81
C LEU A 26 -23.01 2.69 -5.29
N VAL A 27 -23.59 1.82 -6.12
CA VAL A 27 -23.88 0.42 -5.76
C VAL A 27 -22.60 -0.33 -5.43
N ALA A 28 -21.55 -0.18 -6.24
CA ALA A 28 -20.25 -0.80 -6.00
C ALA A 28 -19.64 -0.32 -4.67
N ASN A 29 -19.74 0.98 -4.35
CA ASN A 29 -19.25 1.54 -3.10
C ASN A 29 -20.04 1.02 -1.87
N ILE A 30 -21.36 0.88 -1.98
CA ILE A 30 -22.17 0.28 -0.91
C ILE A 30 -21.83 -1.21 -0.75
N PHE A 31 -21.75 -1.93 -1.87
CA PHE A 31 -21.48 -3.35 -1.91
C PHE A 31 -20.11 -3.67 -1.31
N GLN A 32 -19.04 -2.98 -1.74
CA GLN A 32 -17.69 -3.23 -1.21
C GLN A 32 -17.63 -2.97 0.30
N LYS A 33 -18.24 -1.89 0.81
CA LYS A 33 -18.30 -1.62 2.26
C LYS A 33 -19.02 -2.73 3.00
N LYS A 34 -20.12 -3.25 2.45
CA LYS A 34 -20.87 -4.36 3.04
C LYS A 34 -20.04 -5.65 3.06
N VAL A 35 -19.35 -5.96 1.97
CA VAL A 35 -18.49 -7.15 1.84
C VAL A 35 -17.35 -7.06 2.85
N PHE A 36 -16.57 -5.98 2.85
CA PHE A 36 -15.45 -5.83 3.78
C PHE A 36 -15.90 -5.79 5.24
N LYS A 37 -17.04 -5.17 5.56
CA LYS A 37 -17.61 -5.22 6.91
C LYS A 37 -17.96 -6.67 7.31
N SER A 38 -18.61 -7.42 6.42
CA SER A 38 -18.95 -8.82 6.68
C SER A 38 -17.71 -9.70 6.85
N LEU A 39 -16.68 -9.48 6.02
CA LEU A 39 -15.40 -10.18 6.14
C LEU A 39 -14.69 -9.82 7.44
N ALA A 40 -14.65 -8.54 7.83
CA ALA A 40 -14.06 -8.09 9.08
C ALA A 40 -14.78 -8.70 10.31
N GLU A 41 -16.12 -8.79 10.28
CA GLU A 41 -16.87 -9.45 11.35
C GLU A 41 -16.57 -10.95 11.46
N LYS A 42 -16.32 -11.63 10.33
CA LYS A 42 -15.88 -13.04 10.31
C LYS A 42 -14.43 -13.20 10.76
N ALA A 43 -13.55 -12.29 10.36
CA ALA A 43 -12.12 -12.28 10.70
C ALA A 43 -11.85 -12.05 12.20
N LYS A 44 -12.78 -11.41 12.93
CA LYS A 44 -12.72 -11.37 14.41
C LYS A 44 -12.67 -12.75 15.08
N ARG A 45 -13.09 -13.80 14.39
CA ARG A 45 -13.03 -15.19 14.88
C ARG A 45 -11.66 -15.85 14.62
N THR A 46 -10.80 -15.24 13.82
CA THR A 46 -9.43 -15.69 13.54
C THR A 46 -8.42 -14.92 14.41
N SER A 47 -7.29 -15.53 14.74
CA SER A 47 -6.25 -14.92 15.56
C SER A 47 -5.31 -13.97 14.79
N ASN A 48 -5.47 -13.86 13.47
CA ASN A 48 -4.52 -13.15 12.60
C ASN A 48 -4.79 -11.63 12.53
N LYS A 49 -3.91 -10.84 13.15
CA LYS A 49 -4.01 -9.36 13.20
C LYS A 49 -3.75 -8.68 11.86
N TRP A 50 -3.03 -9.33 10.94
CA TRP A 50 -2.77 -8.79 9.61
C TRP A 50 -4.06 -8.75 8.78
N ASP A 51 -4.88 -9.79 8.89
CA ASP A 51 -6.15 -9.88 8.18
C ASP A 51 -7.14 -8.82 8.70
N ASP A 52 -7.20 -8.64 10.02
CA ASP A 52 -8.01 -7.58 10.65
C ASP A 52 -7.57 -6.19 10.18
N ALA A 53 -6.27 -5.92 10.19
CA ALA A 53 -5.72 -4.64 9.75
C ALA A 53 -6.04 -4.35 8.28
N PHE A 54 -5.91 -5.34 7.41
CA PHE A 54 -6.23 -5.23 5.98
C PHE A 54 -7.73 -4.96 5.77
N LEU A 55 -8.60 -5.80 6.33
CA LEU A 55 -10.05 -5.74 6.11
C LEU A 55 -10.69 -4.43 6.60
N ILE A 56 -10.12 -3.83 7.66
CA ILE A 56 -10.59 -2.54 8.19
C ILE A 56 -10.02 -1.36 7.38
N SER A 57 -8.87 -1.53 6.72
CA SER A 57 -8.18 -0.43 6.03
C SER A 57 -8.58 -0.26 4.56
N VAL A 58 -8.91 -1.34 3.85
CA VAL A 58 -9.29 -1.29 2.41
C VAL A 58 -10.53 -0.42 2.09
N PRO A 59 -11.62 -0.42 2.89
CA PRO A 59 -12.90 0.15 2.43
C PRO A 59 -12.86 1.65 2.10
N ASN A 60 -12.11 2.44 2.86
CA ASN A 60 -12.06 3.90 2.69
C ASN A 60 -11.28 4.29 1.42
N PRO A 61 -10.03 3.83 1.20
CA PRO A 61 -9.30 4.03 -0.06
C PRO A 61 -10.05 3.50 -1.28
N LEU A 62 -10.65 2.31 -1.18
CA LEU A 62 -11.40 1.71 -2.27
C LEU A 62 -12.64 2.54 -2.64
N SER A 63 -13.28 3.18 -1.65
CA SER A 63 -14.39 4.11 -1.91
C SER A 63 -13.93 5.29 -2.77
N ILE A 64 -12.76 5.87 -2.48
CA ILE A 64 -12.21 7.00 -3.23
C ILE A 64 -11.93 6.57 -4.67
N ILE A 65 -11.28 5.41 -4.87
CA ILE A 65 -10.99 4.88 -6.21
C ILE A 65 -12.28 4.68 -7.01
N ILE A 66 -13.31 4.05 -6.42
CA ILE A 66 -14.60 3.83 -7.09
C ILE A 66 -15.25 5.15 -7.53
N TRP A 67 -15.29 6.14 -6.63
CA TRP A 67 -15.89 7.44 -6.95
C TRP A 67 -15.09 8.20 -8.00
N VAL A 68 -13.77 8.23 -7.87
CA VAL A 68 -12.88 8.92 -8.81
C VAL A 68 -12.98 8.30 -10.20
N THR A 69 -12.92 6.97 -10.31
CA THR A 69 -13.10 6.27 -11.59
C THR A 69 -14.50 6.50 -12.15
N GLY A 70 -15.55 6.43 -11.32
CA GLY A 70 -16.92 6.66 -11.76
C GLY A 70 -17.16 8.08 -12.28
N ILE A 71 -16.60 9.09 -11.60
CA ILE A 71 -16.69 10.50 -12.02
C ILE A 71 -15.89 10.73 -13.30
N THR A 72 -14.68 10.18 -13.42
CA THR A 72 -13.90 10.32 -14.67
C THR A 72 -14.62 9.66 -15.84
N PHE A 73 -15.17 8.46 -15.65
CA PHE A 73 -15.89 7.75 -16.70
C PHE A 73 -17.19 8.48 -17.11
N ALA A 74 -17.91 9.04 -16.15
CA ALA A 74 -19.03 9.94 -16.43
C ALA A 74 -18.58 11.19 -17.22
N GLY A 75 -17.45 11.77 -16.85
CA GLY A 75 -16.83 12.89 -17.57
C GLY A 75 -16.51 12.53 -19.02
N GLU A 76 -15.87 11.38 -19.27
CA GLU A 76 -15.54 10.90 -20.62
C GLU A 76 -16.77 10.70 -21.50
N ILE A 77 -17.90 10.24 -20.93
CA ILE A 77 -19.17 10.12 -21.65
C ILE A 77 -19.69 11.49 -22.09
N ILE A 78 -19.63 12.49 -21.20
CA ILE A 78 -20.02 13.87 -21.51
C ILE A 78 -19.05 14.46 -22.55
N GLN A 79 -17.75 14.19 -22.44
CA GLN A 79 -16.74 14.65 -23.39
C GLN A 79 -17.07 14.22 -24.82
N LYS A 80 -17.37 12.92 -24.99
CA LYS A 80 -17.68 12.33 -26.29
C LYS A 80 -18.99 12.87 -26.88
N ALA A 81 -19.91 13.32 -26.03
CA ALA A 81 -21.20 13.87 -26.45
C ALA A 81 -21.12 15.38 -26.78
N THR A 82 -20.30 16.15 -26.07
CA THR A 82 -20.23 17.62 -26.16
C THR A 82 -19.00 18.13 -26.92
N GLU A 83 -18.09 17.24 -27.35
CA GLU A 83 -16.79 17.56 -27.97
C GLU A 83 -15.90 18.53 -27.15
N ALA A 84 -16.13 18.61 -25.84
CA ALA A 84 -15.40 19.52 -24.97
C ALA A 84 -13.95 19.05 -24.73
N ILE A 85 -12.97 19.91 -25.03
CA ILE A 85 -11.53 19.60 -24.96
C ILE A 85 -10.96 19.57 -23.51
N ILE A 86 -11.77 19.95 -22.51
CA ILE A 86 -11.27 20.29 -21.16
C ILE A 86 -10.88 19.06 -20.31
N LEU A 87 -11.29 17.84 -20.69
CA LEU A 87 -11.21 16.67 -19.81
C LEU A 87 -9.90 15.86 -19.91
N ASP A 88 -9.06 16.09 -20.93
CA ASP A 88 -7.76 15.40 -21.05
C ASP A 88 -6.80 15.77 -19.92
N ALA A 89 -6.94 16.99 -19.37
CA ALA A 89 -6.20 17.45 -18.20
C ALA A 89 -6.59 16.74 -16.88
N LEU A 90 -7.72 16.03 -16.85
CA LEU A 90 -8.19 15.33 -15.65
C LEU A 90 -7.60 13.92 -15.49
N ALA A 91 -7.05 13.32 -16.55
CA ALA A 91 -6.49 11.97 -16.47
C ALA A 91 -5.27 11.89 -15.52
N PRO A 92 -4.27 12.80 -15.60
CA PRO A 92 -3.16 12.81 -14.64
C PRO A 92 -3.63 13.05 -13.19
N LEU A 93 -4.68 13.88 -13.01
CA LEU A 93 -5.25 14.15 -11.70
C LEU A 93 -5.95 12.91 -11.13
N ARG A 94 -6.72 12.18 -11.94
CA ARG A 94 -7.33 10.89 -11.55
C ARG A 94 -6.27 9.93 -11.05
N ASP A 95 -5.22 9.74 -11.84
CA ASP A 95 -4.16 8.78 -11.54
C ASP A 95 -3.41 9.19 -10.27
N ALA A 96 -3.12 10.49 -10.09
CA ALA A 96 -2.54 11.01 -8.86
C ALA A 96 -3.42 10.75 -7.63
N ILE A 97 -4.75 10.91 -7.73
CA ILE A 97 -5.68 10.63 -6.62
C ILE A 97 -5.74 9.12 -6.31
N ILE A 98 -5.69 8.26 -7.32
CA ILE A 98 -5.65 6.80 -7.13
C ILE A 98 -4.35 6.42 -6.41
N ILE A 99 -3.20 6.94 -6.85
CA ILE A 99 -1.90 6.70 -6.20
C ILE A 99 -1.92 7.20 -4.75
N ALA A 100 -2.45 8.40 -4.50
CA ALA A 100 -2.59 8.95 -3.16
C ALA A 100 -3.49 8.08 -2.27
N SER A 101 -4.58 7.53 -2.82
CA SER A 101 -5.46 6.59 -2.11
C SER A 101 -4.76 5.28 -1.77
N LEU A 102 -3.95 4.75 -2.69
CA LEU A 102 -3.13 3.56 -2.41
C LEU A 102 -2.05 3.83 -1.35
N ALA A 103 -1.41 5.00 -1.39
CA ALA A 103 -0.45 5.40 -0.37
C ALA A 103 -1.12 5.52 1.01
N TRP A 104 -2.29 6.17 1.07
CA TRP A 104 -3.11 6.24 2.26
C TRP A 104 -3.42 4.84 2.79
N PHE A 105 -3.85 3.93 1.91
CA PHE A 105 -4.15 2.54 2.27
C PHE A 105 -2.97 1.85 2.97
N PHE A 106 -1.77 1.92 2.42
CA PHE A 106 -0.58 1.33 3.04
C PHE A 106 -0.23 1.98 4.38
N VAL A 107 -0.35 3.31 4.49
CA VAL A 107 -0.14 4.03 5.76
C VAL A 107 -1.15 3.57 6.82
N LEU A 108 -2.42 3.40 6.46
CA LEU A 108 -3.43 2.86 7.37
C LEU A 108 -3.10 1.45 7.83
N ILE A 109 -2.68 0.57 6.92
CA ILE A 109 -2.28 -0.79 7.28
C ILE A 109 -1.15 -0.76 8.30
N ILE A 110 -0.10 0.03 8.04
CA ILE A 110 1.04 0.14 8.97
C ILE A 110 0.56 0.62 10.35
N GLN A 111 -0.30 1.64 10.40
CA GLN A 111 -0.88 2.14 11.66
C GLN A 111 -1.71 1.08 12.40
N LYS A 112 -2.52 0.31 11.69
CA LYS A 112 -3.38 -0.74 12.27
C LYS A 112 -2.57 -1.93 12.77
N ILE A 113 -1.53 -2.31 12.04
CA ILE A 113 -0.60 -3.36 12.45
C ILE A 113 0.12 -2.93 13.73
N GLU A 114 0.72 -1.74 13.74
CA GLU A 114 1.43 -1.22 14.90
C GLU A 114 0.56 -1.21 16.15
N THR A 115 -0.62 -0.59 16.07
CA THR A 115 -1.56 -0.54 17.19
C THR A 115 -2.05 -1.93 17.61
N GLY A 116 -2.23 -2.85 16.65
CA GLY A 116 -2.58 -4.24 16.91
C GLY A 116 -1.51 -5.03 17.67
N TYR A 117 -0.23 -4.80 17.35
CA TYR A 117 0.89 -5.43 18.05
C TYR A 117 1.10 -4.82 19.44
N LEU A 118 1.05 -3.49 19.58
CA LEU A 118 1.16 -2.82 20.89
C LEU A 118 0.05 -3.27 21.85
N ALA A 119 -1.18 -3.45 21.35
CA ALA A 119 -2.30 -3.91 22.17
C ALA A 119 -2.23 -5.42 22.51
N SER A 120 -1.42 -6.20 21.79
CA SER A 120 -1.34 -7.65 21.98
C SER A 120 -0.48 -8.07 23.18
N GLY A 121 0.27 -7.14 23.77
CA GLY A 121 1.16 -7.44 24.91
C GLY A 121 2.28 -8.42 24.60
N LYS A 122 2.58 -8.68 23.30
CA LYS A 122 3.76 -9.46 22.90
C LYS A 122 5.03 -8.74 23.34
N ASP A 123 6.08 -9.53 23.60
CA ASP A 123 7.45 -9.09 23.89
C ASP A 123 8.15 -8.43 22.68
N ILE A 124 7.47 -7.49 22.02
CA ILE A 124 8.07 -6.61 21.02
C ILE A 124 8.30 -5.28 21.72
N ASP A 125 9.54 -4.80 21.71
CA ASP A 125 9.88 -3.49 22.22
C ASP A 125 9.07 -2.40 21.48
N PRO A 126 8.25 -1.61 22.19
CA PRO A 126 7.41 -0.57 21.58
C PRO A 126 8.22 0.46 20.79
N THR A 127 9.44 0.76 21.23
CA THR A 127 10.32 1.74 20.58
C THR A 127 10.78 1.24 19.21
N THR A 128 11.19 -0.01 19.13
CA THR A 128 11.57 -0.68 17.89
C THR A 128 10.40 -0.73 16.90
N LEU A 129 9.20 -1.05 17.38
CA LEU A 129 8.01 -1.12 16.54
C LEU A 129 7.58 0.26 16.00
N ASP A 130 7.63 1.31 16.82
CA ASP A 130 7.37 2.69 16.41
C ASP A 130 8.41 3.16 15.37
N ALA A 131 9.69 2.89 15.60
CA ALA A 131 10.76 3.23 14.66
C ALA A 131 10.57 2.55 13.30
N LEU A 132 10.30 1.24 13.29
CA LEU A 132 10.07 0.49 12.06
C LEU A 132 8.81 0.98 11.31
N SER A 133 7.73 1.24 12.05
CA SER A 133 6.48 1.75 11.48
C SER A 133 6.65 3.14 10.88
N LYS A 134 7.40 4.04 11.54
CA LYS A 134 7.74 5.37 11.01
C LYS A 134 8.56 5.26 9.73
N LEU A 135 9.60 4.42 9.71
CA LEU A 135 10.41 4.18 8.52
C LEU A 135 9.55 3.69 7.36
N ALA A 136 8.70 2.67 7.59
CA ALA A 136 7.81 2.14 6.56
C ALA A 136 6.84 3.20 6.01
N ARG A 137 6.24 4.03 6.87
CA ARG A 137 5.33 5.12 6.43
C ARG A 137 6.07 6.17 5.60
N ILE A 138 7.28 6.57 6.03
CA ILE A 138 8.10 7.53 5.28
C ILE A 138 8.44 6.96 3.90
N SER A 139 8.83 5.69 3.82
CA SER A 139 9.09 5.03 2.53
C SER A 139 7.87 5.05 1.61
N VAL A 140 6.68 4.71 2.12
CA VAL A 140 5.43 4.75 1.33
C VAL A 140 5.15 6.16 0.81
N ILE A 141 5.30 7.18 1.65
CA ILE A 141 5.07 8.58 1.27
C ILE A 141 6.05 9.01 0.19
N ILE A 142 7.35 8.73 0.35
CA ILE A 142 8.38 9.08 -0.65
C ILE A 142 8.07 8.41 -1.98
N ILE A 143 7.79 7.11 -2.00
CA ILE A 143 7.48 6.36 -3.22
C ILE A 143 6.23 6.95 -3.88
N ALA A 144 5.15 7.15 -3.12
CA ALA A 144 3.91 7.70 -3.65
C ALA A 144 4.10 9.10 -4.23
N SER A 145 4.85 9.97 -3.56
CA SER A 145 5.18 11.30 -4.08
C SER A 145 5.94 11.22 -5.39
N LEU A 146 6.96 10.35 -5.51
CA LEU A 146 7.70 10.18 -6.76
C LEU A 146 6.81 9.70 -7.91
N VAL A 147 5.96 8.71 -7.66
CA VAL A 147 5.04 8.18 -8.67
C VAL A 147 4.01 9.25 -9.09
N ILE A 148 3.50 10.06 -8.15
CA ILE A 148 2.62 11.18 -8.46
C ILE A 148 3.34 12.22 -9.32
N LEU A 149 4.57 12.62 -8.96
CA LEU A 149 5.35 13.57 -9.76
C LEU A 149 5.54 13.06 -11.19
N GLN A 150 5.89 11.78 -11.35
CA GLN A 150 6.04 11.15 -12.67
C GLN A 150 4.73 11.15 -13.47
N THR A 151 3.60 10.86 -12.80
CA THR A 151 2.26 10.85 -13.41
C THR A 151 1.84 12.24 -13.89
N LEU A 152 2.26 13.30 -13.20
CA LEU A 152 2.02 14.68 -13.59
C LEU A 152 2.99 15.18 -14.69
N GLY A 153 3.88 14.32 -15.19
CA GLY A 153 4.82 14.63 -16.27
C GLY A 153 6.15 15.21 -15.81
N PHE A 154 6.43 15.26 -14.49
CA PHE A 154 7.74 15.67 -13.99
C PHE A 154 8.75 14.52 -14.15
N SER A 155 9.95 14.85 -14.63
CA SER A 155 11.05 13.89 -14.65
C SER A 155 11.56 13.65 -13.22
N ILE A 156 11.41 12.43 -12.73
CA ILE A 156 11.94 12.01 -11.42
C ILE A 156 13.38 11.50 -11.49
N SER A 157 14.00 11.45 -12.68
CA SER A 157 15.35 10.89 -12.86
C SER A 157 16.39 11.60 -12.01
N GLY A 158 16.31 12.94 -11.87
CA GLY A 158 17.22 13.70 -11.02
C GLY A 158 17.04 13.38 -9.53
N VAL A 159 15.79 13.23 -9.08
CA VAL A 159 15.47 12.88 -7.69
C VAL A 159 15.91 11.45 -7.38
N LEU A 160 15.71 10.52 -8.31
CA LEU A 160 16.18 9.14 -8.19
C LEU A 160 17.71 9.05 -8.23
N ALA A 161 18.40 9.85 -9.05
CA ALA A 161 19.85 9.89 -9.09
C ALA A 161 20.43 10.39 -7.76
N PHE A 162 19.91 11.49 -7.23
CA PHE A 162 20.33 12.01 -5.92
C PHE A 162 19.96 11.06 -4.77
N GLY A 163 18.73 10.53 -4.80
CA GLY A 163 18.25 9.54 -3.85
C GLY A 163 19.06 8.25 -3.88
N GLY A 164 19.56 7.84 -5.05
CA GLY A 164 20.45 6.69 -5.21
C GLY A 164 21.79 6.89 -4.52
N VAL A 165 22.42 8.07 -4.66
CA VAL A 165 23.65 8.41 -3.92
C VAL A 165 23.41 8.43 -2.42
N GLY A 166 22.28 9.00 -1.98
CA GLY A 166 21.86 8.95 -0.57
C GLY A 166 21.62 7.52 -0.08
N GLY A 167 21.02 6.68 -0.92
CA GLY A 167 20.78 5.25 -0.64
C GLY A 167 22.08 4.46 -0.47
N ILE A 168 23.12 4.78 -1.24
CA ILE A 168 24.46 4.19 -1.06
C ILE A 168 25.04 4.58 0.30
N ALA A 169 24.96 5.85 0.69
CA ALA A 169 25.44 6.30 2.00
C ALA A 169 24.71 5.60 3.16
N ILE A 170 23.38 5.49 3.10
CA ILE A 170 22.57 4.74 4.07
C ILE A 170 22.96 3.26 4.07
N GLY A 171 23.16 2.66 2.89
CA GLY A 171 23.58 1.27 2.74
C GLY A 171 24.95 0.99 3.37
N PHE A 172 25.91 1.90 3.22
CA PHE A 172 27.20 1.80 3.92
C PHE A 172 27.04 1.92 5.43
N ALA A 173 26.19 2.82 5.91
CA ALA A 173 25.90 2.94 7.34
C ALA A 173 25.22 1.68 7.91
N ALA A 174 24.42 0.97 7.10
CA ALA A 174 23.74 -0.26 7.48
C ALA A 174 24.56 -1.54 7.22
N LYS A 175 25.78 -1.43 6.68
CA LYS A 175 26.57 -2.58 6.20
C LYS A 175 26.79 -3.64 7.28
N ASP A 176 27.20 -3.24 8.48
CA ASP A 176 27.54 -4.18 9.54
C ASP A 176 26.30 -4.91 10.08
N LEU A 177 25.18 -4.18 10.21
CA LEU A 177 23.90 -4.77 10.60
C LEU A 177 23.43 -5.82 9.59
N LEU A 178 23.53 -5.49 8.30
CA LEU A 178 23.13 -6.40 7.23
C LEU A 178 24.06 -7.62 7.14
N SER A 179 25.37 -7.43 7.37
CA SER A 179 26.35 -8.52 7.44
C SER A 179 26.04 -9.50 8.57
N ASN A 180 25.70 -9.00 9.77
CA ASN A 180 25.33 -9.85 10.91
C ASN A 180 24.02 -10.61 10.65
N PHE A 181 23.01 -9.94 10.08
CA PHE A 181 21.74 -10.55 9.71
C PHE A 181 21.94 -11.71 8.72
N PHE A 182 22.69 -11.49 7.63
CA PHE A 182 22.97 -12.55 6.66
C PHE A 182 23.82 -13.66 7.26
N GLY A 183 24.81 -13.35 8.10
CA GLY A 183 25.60 -14.35 8.80
C GLY A 183 24.72 -15.29 9.65
N GLY A 184 23.79 -14.74 10.42
CA GLY A 184 22.81 -15.51 11.17
C GLY A 184 21.88 -16.34 10.28
N LEU A 185 21.35 -15.75 9.19
CA LEU A 185 20.48 -16.44 8.25
C LEU A 185 21.17 -17.64 7.58
N PHE A 186 22.42 -17.48 7.15
CA PHE A 186 23.22 -18.56 6.59
C PHE A 186 23.43 -19.71 7.58
N ILE A 187 23.70 -19.40 8.86
CA ILE A 187 23.81 -20.44 9.88
C ILE A 187 22.48 -21.21 10.03
N TYR A 188 21.34 -20.54 9.97
CA TYR A 188 20.03 -21.21 10.05
C TYR A 188 19.69 -22.06 8.82
N MET A 189 20.04 -21.58 7.62
CA MET A 189 19.73 -22.26 6.36
C MET A 189 20.68 -23.42 6.08
N ASP A 190 21.99 -23.17 6.14
CA ASP A 190 23.01 -24.14 5.75
C ASP A 190 23.45 -25.02 6.93
N ARG A 191 23.10 -24.64 8.16
CA ARG A 191 23.41 -25.35 9.41
C ARG A 191 24.85 -25.90 9.46
N PRO A 192 25.89 -25.06 9.22
CA PRO A 192 27.28 -25.51 9.31
C PRO A 192 27.66 -25.97 10.72
N PHE A 193 26.93 -25.48 11.73
CA PHE A 193 26.97 -25.91 13.13
C PHE A 193 25.61 -25.60 13.78
N ALA A 194 25.29 -26.32 14.85
CA ALA A 194 24.06 -26.19 15.62
C ALA A 194 24.32 -25.81 17.08
N VAL A 195 23.27 -25.42 17.79
CA VAL A 195 23.31 -25.21 19.25
C VAL A 195 23.71 -26.53 19.92
N GLY A 196 24.75 -26.49 20.76
CA GLY A 196 25.34 -27.65 21.40
C GLY A 196 26.61 -28.17 20.71
N ASP A 197 26.92 -27.71 19.50
CA ASP A 197 28.16 -28.08 18.82
C ASP A 197 29.35 -27.35 19.45
N TRP A 198 30.46 -28.06 19.62
CA TRP A 198 31.73 -27.45 19.95
C TRP A 198 32.41 -27.01 18.65
N ILE A 199 32.72 -25.71 18.55
CA ILE A 199 33.28 -25.09 17.36
C ILE A 199 34.53 -24.28 17.71
N ARG A 200 35.42 -24.14 16.72
CA ARG A 200 36.60 -23.28 16.79
C ARG A 200 36.58 -22.33 15.61
N SER A 201 36.71 -21.02 15.86
CA SER A 201 36.94 -19.99 14.85
C SER A 201 38.45 -19.70 14.78
N PRO A 202 39.16 -20.17 13.75
CA PRO A 202 40.59 -19.92 13.59
C PRO A 202 40.91 -18.43 13.46
N ASP A 203 40.00 -17.68 12.82
CA ASP A 203 40.15 -16.28 12.48
C ASP A 203 39.96 -15.33 13.69
N ARG A 204 39.23 -15.79 14.72
CA ARG A 204 38.97 -15.01 15.94
C ARG A 204 39.63 -15.60 17.19
N GLU A 205 40.36 -16.72 17.06
CA GLU A 205 40.96 -17.46 18.18
C GLU A 205 39.96 -17.84 19.29
N LEU A 206 38.71 -18.12 18.91
CA LEU A 206 37.63 -18.49 19.82
C LEU A 206 37.31 -19.99 19.71
N GLU A 207 37.08 -20.65 20.84
CA GLU A 207 36.73 -22.07 20.93
C GLU A 207 35.72 -22.30 22.07
N GLY A 208 34.69 -23.11 21.83
CA GLY A 208 33.65 -23.35 22.83
C GLY A 208 32.41 -24.03 22.26
N VAL A 209 31.40 -24.20 23.12
CA VAL A 209 30.11 -24.79 22.75
C VAL A 209 29.11 -23.70 22.38
N VAL A 210 28.36 -23.89 21.30
CA VAL A 210 27.34 -22.94 20.85
C VAL A 210 26.14 -22.98 21.81
N GLU A 211 25.93 -21.91 22.58
CA GLU A 211 24.77 -21.80 23.49
C GLU A 211 23.51 -21.28 22.80
N LYS A 212 23.66 -20.31 21.89
CA LYS A 212 22.55 -19.69 21.16
C LYS A 212 23.02 -19.10 19.84
N ILE A 213 22.16 -19.20 18.82
CA ILE A 213 22.35 -18.53 17.52
C ILE A 213 21.30 -17.43 17.41
N GLY A 214 21.75 -16.18 17.30
CA GLY A 214 20.90 -14.99 17.17
C GLY A 214 21.46 -13.99 16.16
N TRP A 215 20.82 -12.84 16.09
CA TRP A 215 21.24 -11.65 15.34
C TRP A 215 21.30 -10.44 16.27
#